data_AF-A0A9P8F2Z2-F1
#
_entry.id   AF-A0A9P8F2Z2-F1
#
_cell.length_a   1.000
_cell.length_b   1.000
_cell.length_c   1.000
_cell.angle_alpha   90.00
_cell.angle_beta   90.00
_cell.angle_gamma   90.00
#
_symmetry.space_group_name_H-M   'P 1'
#
loop_
_entity.id
_entity.type
_entity.pdbx_description
1 polymer ?
#
loop_
_entity_poly.entity_id
_entity_poly.type
_entity_poly.pdbx_seq_one_letter_code
_entity_poly.pdbx_strand_id
1 'polypeptide(L)' 'MSLNQYMNKKILIITVDGRTLIGTLVSCDQVTNLVLKDTVERVIRPQDDPEESSEQPHGLYMIRGD' A
#
# COMPACT_ATOMS: atom_id res chain seq x y z
N MET A 1 6.79 -17.99 -5.58
CA MET A 1 6.71 -16.84 -4.65
C MET A 1 5.31 -16.74 -4.10
N SER A 2 5.17 -16.55 -2.79
CA SER A 2 3.87 -16.47 -2.10
C SER A 2 3.02 -15.26 -2.51
N LEU A 3 3.62 -14.22 -3.09
CA LEU A 3 2.89 -13.01 -3.52
C LEU A 3 2.24 -13.12 -4.90
N ASN A 4 2.68 -14.04 -5.76
CA ASN A 4 2.15 -14.18 -7.12
C ASN A 4 0.64 -14.47 -7.15
N GLN A 5 0.09 -15.10 -6.11
CA GLN A 5 -1.34 -15.38 -5.99
C GLN A 5 -2.20 -14.11 -5.78
N TYR A 6 -1.56 -12.97 -5.48
CA TYR A 6 -2.21 -11.67 -5.30
C TYR A 6 -2.04 -10.74 -6.51
N MET A 7 -1.38 -11.20 -7.58
CA MET A 7 -1.26 -10.43 -8.82
C MET A 7 -2.63 -10.03 -9.36
N ASN A 8 -2.74 -8.77 -9.78
CA ASN A 8 -3.97 -8.12 -10.25
C ASN A 8 -5.11 -8.10 -9.21
N LYS A 9 -4.81 -8.34 -7.93
CA LYS A 9 -5.77 -8.17 -6.84
C LYS A 9 -5.49 -6.87 -6.08
N LYS A 10 -6.56 -6.29 -5.53
CA LYS A 10 -6.47 -5.20 -4.58
C LYS A 10 -5.89 -5.72 -3.27
N ILE A 11 -4.81 -5.12 -2.80
CA ILE A 11 -4.14 -5.46 -1.55
C ILE A 11 -3.98 -4.23 -0.66
N LEU A 12 -3.83 -4.49 0.65
CA LEU A 12 -3.42 -3.50 1.64
C LEU A 12 -2.01 -3.85 2.09
N ILE A 13 -1.15 -2.84 2.17
CA ILE A 13 0.23 -2.92 2.63
C ILE A 13 0.40 -1.99 3.82
N ILE A 14 1.08 -2.49 4.85
CA ILE A 14 1.56 -1.69 5.98
C ILE A 14 3.09 -1.66 5.88
N THR A 15 3.66 -0.47 5.74
CA THR A 15 5.11 -0.28 5.68
C THR A 15 5.71 -0.20 7.10
N VAL A 16 7.03 -0.33 7.22
CA VAL A 16 7.74 -0.29 8.51
C VAL A 16 7.57 1.07 9.22
N ASP A 17 7.45 2.15 8.47
CA ASP A 17 7.16 3.50 8.99
C ASP A 17 5.66 3.73 9.28
N GLY A 18 4.83 2.69 9.19
CA GLY A 18 3.42 2.72 9.61
C GLY A 18 2.43 3.25 8.58
N ARG A 19 2.85 3.47 7.34
CA ARG A 19 1.95 3.94 6.27
C ARG A 19 1.04 2.81 5.82
N THR A 20 -0.23 3.13 5.60
CA THR A 20 -1.23 2.19 5.10
C THR A 20 -1.50 2.48 3.62
N LEU A 21 -1.03 1.61 2.73
CA LEU A 21 -1.19 1.74 1.29
C LEU A 21 -2.19 0.72 0.77
N ILE A 22 -3.10 1.14 -0.10
CA ILE A 22 -4.04 0.26 -0.79
C ILE A 22 -3.87 0.45 -2.29
N GLY A 23 -3.78 -0.63 -3.05
CA GLY A 23 -3.70 -0.58 -4.50
C GLY A 23 -3.80 -1.96 -5.14
N THR A 24 -3.76 -2.01 -6.46
CA THR A 24 -3.72 -3.28 -7.21
C THR A 24 -2.27 -3.70 -7.40
N LEU A 25 -1.91 -4.91 -6.94
CA LEU A 25 -0.55 -5.43 -7.15
C LEU A 25 -0.34 -5.77 -8.63
N VAL A 26 0.60 -5.08 -9.28
CA VAL A 26 0.90 -5.29 -10.71
C VAL A 26 2.31 -5.84 -10.96
N SER A 27 3.19 -5.84 -9.96
CA SER A 27 4.49 -6.50 -10.02
C SER A 27 5.04 -6.75 -8.62
N CYS A 28 5.78 -7.85 -8.45
CA CYS A 28 6.61 -8.11 -7.28
C CYS A 28 7.87 -8.88 -7.67
N ASP A 29 8.95 -8.74 -6.90
CA ASP A 29 10.17 -9.53 -7.07
C ASP A 29 10.48 -10.42 -5.84
N GLN A 30 11.61 -11.14 -5.90
CA GLN A 30 12.04 -12.08 -4.87
C GLN A 30 12.47 -11.44 -3.55
N VAL A 31 12.72 -10.12 -3.54
CA VAL A 31 13.10 -9.37 -2.34
C VAL A 31 11.95 -8.47 -1.86
N THR A 32 10.73 -8.73 -2.32
CA THR A 32 9.51 -8.01 -1.89
C THR A 32 9.48 -6.54 -2.33
N ASN A 33 10.19 -6.15 -3.40
CA ASN A 33 9.85 -4.89 -4.05
C ASN A 33 8.50 -5.06 -4.76
N LEU A 34 7.63 -4.06 -4.64
CA LEU A 34 6.25 -4.11 -5.13
C LEU A 34 5.93 -2.91 -5.99
N VAL A 35 5.09 -3.12 -7.00
CA VAL A 35 4.46 -2.04 -7.75
C VAL A 35 2.96 -2.14 -7.57
N LEU A 36 2.36 -1.07 -7.05
CA LEU A 36 0.91 -0.91 -6.92
C LEU A 36 0.39 0.07 -7.97
N LYS A 37 -0.72 -0.29 -8.61
CA LYS A 37 -1.50 0.61 -9.48
C LYS A 37 -2.73 1.13 -8.71
N ASP A 38 -3.18 2.33 -9.06
CA ASP A 38 -4.34 3.00 -8.46
C ASP A 38 -4.21 3.07 -6.93
N THR A 39 -3.00 3.42 -6.50
CA THR A 39 -2.57 3.42 -5.11
C THR A 39 -3.14 4.62 -4.37
N VAL A 40 -3.67 4.37 -3.19
CA VAL A 40 -4.14 5.36 -2.23
C VAL A 40 -3.49 5.06 -0.89
N GLU A 41 -2.90 6.08 -0.27
CA GLU A 41 -2.48 6.03 1.13
C GLU A 41 -3.63 6.44 2.03
N ARG A 42 -3.88 5.67 3.08
CA ARG A 42 -4.85 6.00 4.12
C ARG A 42 -4.12 6.46 5.36
N VAL A 43 -4.30 7.72 5.71
CA VAL A 43 -3.83 8.29 6.97
C VAL A 43 -4.94 8.07 7.98
N ILE A 44 -4.80 7.02 8.80
CA ILE A 44 -5.79 6.63 9.80
C ILE A 44 -5.44 7.34 11.12
N ARG A 45 -6.38 8.12 11.64
CA ARG A 45 -6.25 8.84 12.90
C ARG A 45 -7.07 8.17 14.02
N PRO A 46 -6.60 8.25 15.28
CA PRO A 46 -7.39 7.82 16.44
C PRO A 46 -8.74 8.55 16.53
N GLN A 47 -9.69 7.95 17.25
CA GLN A 47 -11.05 8.52 17.39
C GLN A 47 -11.07 9.86 18.12
N ASP A 48 -10.12 10.09 19.02
CA ASP A 48 -9.95 11.30 19.81
C ASP A 48 -9.07 12.37 19.13
N ASP A 49 -8.55 12.09 17.94
CA ASP A 49 -7.85 13.08 17.13
C ASP A 49 -8.87 14.10 16.56
N PRO A 50 -8.65 15.42 16.73
CA PRO A 50 -9.53 16.44 16.17
C PRO A 50 -9.52 16.47 14.62
N GLU A 51 -8.50 15.91 13.98
CA GLU A 51 -8.45 15.79 12.52
C GLU A 51 -9.06 14.46 12.04
N GLU A 52 -9.80 14.52 10.92
CA GLU A 52 -10.36 13.31 10.30
C GLU A 52 -9.27 12.46 9.63
N SER A 53 -9.52 11.15 9.57
CA SER A 53 -8.73 10.26 8.70
C SER A 53 -8.86 10.70 7.25
N SER A 54 -7.79 10.58 6.47
CA SER A 54 -7.75 11.07 5.10
C SER A 54 -7.17 10.04 4.12
N GLU A 55 -7.41 10.29 2.84
CA GLU A 55 -6.90 9.47 1.74
C GLU A 55 -6.09 10.35 0.77
N GLN A 56 -4.87 9.90 0.44
CA GLN A 56 -3.97 10.57 -0.47
C GLN A 56 -3.73 9.69 -1.72
N PRO A 57 -4.13 10.14 -2.92
CA PRO A 57 -3.87 9.39 -4.14
C PRO A 57 -2.38 9.47 -4.52
N HIS A 58 -1.83 8.32 -4.91
CA HIS A 58 -0.45 8.16 -5.39
C HIS A 58 -0.38 7.58 -6.81
N GLY A 59 -1.43 6.93 -7.30
CA GLY A 59 -1.46 6.37 -8.65
C GLY A 59 -0.56 5.13 -8.78
N LEU A 60 0.48 5.20 -9.62
CA LEU A 60 1.46 4.12 -9.73
C LEU A 60 2.55 4.31 -8.66
N TYR A 61 2.69 3.34 -7.75
CA TYR A 61 3.53 3.47 -6.57
C TYR A 61 4.50 2.30 -6.45
N MET A 62 5.80 2.59 -6.27
CA MET A 62 6.84 1.59 -6.06
C MET A 62 7.21 1.53 -4.57
N ILE A 63 7.19 0.33 -4.00
CA ILE A 63 7.49 0.07 -2.60
C ILE A 63 8.74 -0.82 -2.57
N ARG A 64 9.71 -0.43 -1.75
CA ARG A 64 10.95 -1.18 -1.56
C ARG A 64 10.75 -2.23 -0.46
N GLY A 65 11.31 -3.41 -0.65
CA GLY A 65 11.09 -4.57 0.22
C GLY A 65 12.12 -4.79 1.34
N ASP A 66 12.94 -3.79 1.65
CA ASP A 66 13.98 -3.85 2.69
C ASP A 66 13.57 -3.29 4.06
#